data_AF-A0A935B532-F1
#
_entry.id   AF-A0A935B532-F1
#
_cell.length_a   1.000
_cell.length_b   1.000
_cell.length_c   1.000
_cell.angle_alpha   90.00
_cell.angle_beta   90.00
_cell.angle_gamma   90.00
#
_symmetry.space_group_name_H-M   'P 1'
#
loop_
_entity.id
_entity.type
_entity.pdbx_description
1 polymer ?
#
loop_
_entity_poly.entity_id
_entity_poly.type
_entity_poly.pdbx_seq_one_letter_code
_entity_poly.pdbx_strand_id
1 'polypeptide(L)'
;MDKARLPGIDAPAAQQRAYERAIRRLADDAWSHLRSSTLPAYDAAARERGDDLSSAIRRSLASLAVKLRRAASRVERDAERVGEETDRRHRAEFSARAKQAIGVEVVTSEGFRGKVLDRWNRENAELIRSIAADAVPSIRDDLERAFASGERAEVIAKRWRERGLPLKFGTIEGRAKVIARDQIGKLNGQLTQARQQALGITEYVWRTSRDQRVRDAHADRDGRRFRWSTAPADGHPGHPVQCRCVAEGVIDLDQIAASSAATSPSSSRARATEPLAAGVSA
;
A
#
# COMPACT_ATOMS: atom_id res chain seq x y z
N MET A 1 -35.17 13.75 -7.30
CA MET A 1 -34.64 13.66 -5.91
C MET A 1 -33.14 13.88 -5.96
N ASP A 2 -32.61 14.73 -5.08
CA ASP A 2 -31.17 14.99 -5.03
C ASP A 2 -30.43 13.75 -4.52
N LYS A 3 -29.53 13.21 -5.34
CA LYS A 3 -28.67 12.09 -4.94
C LYS A 3 -27.68 12.58 -3.88
N ALA A 4 -27.76 12.03 -2.68
CA ALA A 4 -26.78 12.30 -1.64
C ALA A 4 -25.38 11.83 -2.08
N ARG A 5 -24.33 12.45 -1.54
CA ARG A 5 -22.95 12.10 -1.85
C ARG A 5 -22.25 11.59 -0.60
N LEU A 6 -21.56 10.47 -0.74
CA LEU A 6 -20.64 9.96 0.26
C LEU A 6 -19.25 10.57 0.03
N PRO A 7 -18.75 11.45 0.91
CA PRO A 7 -17.45 12.09 0.69
C PRO A 7 -16.30 11.07 0.59
N GLY A 8 -15.42 11.23 -0.40
CA GLY A 8 -14.25 10.36 -0.58
C GLY A 8 -13.20 10.54 0.52
N ILE A 9 -12.52 9.47 0.90
CA ILE A 9 -11.53 9.46 1.99
C ILE A 9 -10.13 9.65 1.42
N ASP A 10 -9.37 10.62 1.95
CA ASP A 10 -7.97 10.84 1.57
C ASP A 10 -7.06 9.79 2.20
N ALA A 11 -6.03 9.39 1.46
CA ALA A 11 -5.03 8.46 1.97
C ALA A 11 -4.32 9.05 3.21
N PRO A 12 -4.22 8.30 4.32
CA PRO A 12 -3.86 8.91 5.59
C PRO A 12 -2.34 9.15 5.69
N ALA A 13 -1.96 10.42 5.78
CA ALA A 13 -0.55 10.84 5.73
C ALA A 13 0.30 10.31 6.90
N ALA A 14 -0.31 10.01 8.05
CA ALA A 14 0.39 9.43 9.19
C ALA A 14 0.89 8.01 8.88
N GLN A 15 0.06 7.17 8.26
CA GLN A 15 0.38 5.80 7.85
C GLN A 15 1.38 5.80 6.70
N GLN A 16 1.28 6.75 5.75
CA GLN A 16 2.33 6.96 4.75
C GLN A 16 3.70 7.23 5.39
N ARG A 17 3.76 8.14 6.38
CA ARG A 17 5.02 8.42 7.10
C ARG A 17 5.49 7.23 7.92
N ALA A 18 4.59 6.51 8.58
CA ALA A 18 4.92 5.32 9.36
C ALA A 18 5.53 4.23 8.47
N TYR A 19 4.93 4.00 7.30
CA TYR A 19 5.42 3.01 6.36
C TYR A 19 6.74 3.43 5.70
N GLU A 20 6.86 4.71 5.33
CA GLU A 20 8.13 5.25 4.82
C GLU A 20 9.27 5.04 5.82
N ARG A 21 9.04 5.38 7.10
CA ARG A 21 10.02 5.14 8.18
C ARG A 21 10.34 3.66 8.33
N ALA A 22 9.35 2.77 8.16
CA ALA A 22 9.59 1.34 8.25
C ALA A 22 10.54 0.85 7.16
N ILE A 23 10.29 1.22 5.91
CA ILE A 23 11.16 0.82 4.79
C ILE A 23 12.54 1.48 4.89
N ARG A 24 12.63 2.74 5.34
CA ARG A 24 13.92 3.44 5.50
C ARG A 24 14.86 2.79 6.51
N ARG A 25 14.35 1.98 7.45
CA ARG A 25 15.22 1.14 8.31
C ARG A 25 16.12 0.20 7.53
N LEU A 26 15.74 -0.23 6.31
CA LEU A 26 16.64 -0.98 5.44
C LEU A 26 17.88 -0.18 5.08
N ALA A 27 17.71 1.12 4.79
CA ALA A 27 18.82 2.00 4.48
C ALA A 27 19.70 2.24 5.72
N ASP A 28 19.08 2.46 6.88
CA ASP A 28 19.80 2.67 8.14
C ASP A 28 20.63 1.44 8.53
N ASP A 29 20.04 0.24 8.45
CA ASP A 29 20.71 -1.04 8.74
C ASP A 29 21.85 -1.29 7.75
N ALA A 30 21.64 -1.02 6.46
CA ALA A 30 22.67 -1.14 5.44
C ALA A 30 23.81 -0.15 5.67
N TRP A 31 23.49 1.12 5.90
CA TRP A 31 24.46 2.19 6.13
C TRP A 31 25.34 1.89 7.35
N SER A 32 24.74 1.43 8.45
CA SER A 32 25.46 1.03 9.65
C SER A 32 26.52 -0.04 9.35
N HIS A 33 26.16 -1.06 8.58
CA HIS A 33 27.11 -2.10 8.17
C HIS A 33 28.16 -1.61 7.17
N LEU A 34 27.76 -0.84 6.17
CA LEU A 34 28.66 -0.31 5.15
C LEU A 34 29.74 0.58 5.78
N ARG A 35 29.33 1.45 6.71
CA ARG A 35 30.25 2.34 7.45
C ARG A 35 31.21 1.58 8.35
N SER A 36 30.75 0.53 9.03
CA SER A 36 31.55 -0.18 10.04
C SER A 36 32.38 -1.33 9.47
N SER A 37 32.06 -1.83 8.28
CA SER A 37 32.72 -3.03 7.72
C SER A 37 33.18 -2.83 6.29
N THR A 38 32.29 -2.39 5.38
CA THR A 38 32.59 -2.37 3.94
C THR A 38 33.54 -1.25 3.54
N LEU A 39 33.29 -0.02 4.00
CA LEU A 39 34.13 1.14 3.67
C LEU A 39 35.55 1.02 4.26
N PRO A 40 35.77 0.53 5.50
CA PRO A 40 37.11 0.22 5.98
C PRO A 40 37.85 -0.85 5.16
N ALA A 41 37.15 -1.92 4.76
CA ALA A 41 37.73 -2.96 3.91
C ALA A 41 38.08 -2.44 2.51
N TYR A 42 37.26 -1.54 1.97
CA TYR A 42 37.52 -0.84 0.71
C TYR A 42 38.75 0.05 0.81
N ASP A 43 38.83 0.87 1.86
CA ASP A 43 39.94 1.79 2.10
C ASP A 43 41.29 1.05 2.28
N ALA A 44 41.28 -0.09 2.99
CA ALA A 44 42.45 -0.96 3.07
C ALA A 44 42.88 -1.49 1.69
N ALA A 45 41.95 -2.02 0.90
CA ALA A 45 42.23 -2.54 -0.44
C ALA A 45 42.74 -1.47 -1.41
N ALA A 46 42.20 -0.25 -1.34
CA ALA A 46 42.62 0.87 -2.18
C ALA A 46 44.08 1.29 -1.90
N ARG A 47 44.58 1.14 -0.66
CA ARG A 47 45.98 1.44 -0.31
C ARG A 47 46.97 0.42 -0.88
N GLU A 48 46.55 -0.84 -0.98
CA GLU A 48 47.40 -1.95 -1.44
C GLU A 48 47.59 -1.96 -2.97
N ARG A 49 46.84 -1.13 -3.73
CA ARG A 49 46.87 -1.06 -5.21
C ARG A 49 46.64 -2.42 -5.88
N GLY A 50 45.71 -3.21 -5.35
CA GLY A 50 45.28 -4.46 -6.00
C GLY A 50 44.42 -4.21 -7.24
N ASP A 51 44.33 -5.21 -8.12
CA ASP A 51 43.59 -5.12 -9.40
C ASP A 51 42.08 -5.45 -9.27
N ASP A 52 41.60 -5.85 -8.09
CA ASP A 52 40.25 -6.38 -7.87
C ASP A 52 39.74 -6.13 -6.44
N LEU A 53 38.42 -6.17 -6.25
CA LEU A 53 37.80 -6.06 -4.94
C LEU A 53 38.30 -7.17 -4.01
N SER A 54 38.87 -6.78 -2.87
CA SER A 54 39.44 -7.72 -1.92
C SER A 54 38.40 -8.73 -1.40
N SER A 55 38.89 -9.92 -1.03
CA SER A 55 38.05 -10.95 -0.40
C SER A 55 37.33 -10.44 0.86
N ALA A 56 37.89 -9.44 1.54
CA ALA A 56 37.28 -8.77 2.68
C ALA A 56 36.02 -7.98 2.30
N ILE A 57 36.03 -7.23 1.18
CA ILE A 57 34.87 -6.50 0.68
C ILE A 57 33.76 -7.49 0.30
N ARG A 58 34.10 -8.58 -0.41
CA ARG A 58 33.14 -9.63 -0.78
C ARG A 58 32.48 -10.27 0.44
N ARG A 59 33.26 -10.62 1.47
CA ARG A 59 32.72 -11.15 2.74
C ARG A 59 31.81 -10.14 3.44
N SER A 60 32.17 -8.86 3.44
CA SER A 60 31.32 -7.80 4.01
C SER A 60 29.99 -7.70 3.25
N LEU A 61 30.01 -7.67 1.92
CA LEU A 61 28.79 -7.60 1.11
C LEU A 61 27.90 -8.84 1.27
N ALA A 62 28.48 -10.03 1.44
CA ALA A 62 27.72 -11.24 1.77
C ALA A 62 27.03 -11.12 3.15
N SER A 63 27.73 -10.58 4.16
CA SER A 63 27.15 -10.29 5.48
C SER A 63 26.02 -9.26 5.39
N LEU A 64 26.19 -8.21 4.58
CA LEU A 64 25.17 -7.21 4.30
C LEU A 64 23.89 -7.85 3.73
N ALA A 65 24.03 -8.75 2.75
CA ALA A 65 22.89 -9.43 2.13
C ALA A 65 22.06 -10.20 3.18
N VAL A 66 22.71 -10.90 4.11
CA VAL A 66 22.02 -11.61 5.20
C VAL A 66 21.30 -10.64 6.13
N LYS A 67 21.95 -9.52 6.50
CA LYS A 67 21.35 -8.49 7.36
C LYS A 67 20.13 -7.84 6.70
N LEU A 68 20.24 -7.49 5.42
CA LEU A 68 19.15 -6.88 4.65
C LEU A 68 17.95 -7.82 4.49
N ARG A 69 18.16 -9.12 4.27
CA ARG A 69 17.06 -10.10 4.25
C ARG A 69 16.33 -10.17 5.59
N ARG A 70 17.07 -10.20 6.71
CA ARG A 70 16.47 -10.17 8.06
C ARG A 70 15.74 -8.87 8.33
N ALA A 71 16.28 -7.74 7.87
CA ALA A 71 15.65 -6.43 7.98
C ALA A 71 14.36 -6.37 7.14
N ALA A 72 14.38 -6.89 5.92
CA ALA A 72 13.20 -7.00 5.05
C ALA A 72 12.06 -7.73 5.75
N SER A 73 12.31 -8.89 6.37
CA SER A 73 11.27 -9.62 7.11
C SER A 73 10.72 -8.84 8.32
N ARG A 74 11.52 -7.97 8.96
CA ARG A 74 10.99 -7.05 10.00
C ARG A 74 10.06 -6.01 9.38
N VAL A 75 10.47 -5.41 8.27
CA VAL A 75 9.69 -4.40 7.55
C VAL A 75 8.40 -4.97 6.97
N GLU A 76 8.38 -6.23 6.53
CA GLU A 76 7.17 -6.93 6.11
C GLU A 76 6.11 -6.98 7.22
N ARG A 77 6.50 -7.37 8.45
CA ARG A 77 5.60 -7.33 9.61
C ARG A 77 5.13 -5.91 9.97
N ASP A 78 6.01 -4.92 9.80
CA ASP A 78 5.64 -3.52 9.99
C ASP A 78 4.65 -3.05 8.93
N ALA A 79 4.77 -3.52 7.69
CA ALA A 79 3.84 -3.24 6.61
C ALA A 79 2.46 -3.79 6.96
N GLU A 80 2.36 -5.07 7.37
CA GLU A 80 1.11 -5.71 7.79
C GLU A 80 0.40 -4.88 8.87
N ARG A 81 1.13 -4.48 9.91
CA ARG A 81 0.59 -3.64 10.99
C ARG A 81 0.11 -2.28 10.48
N VAL A 82 0.83 -1.64 9.56
CA VAL A 82 0.39 -0.37 8.96
C VAL A 82 -0.85 -0.58 8.08
N GLY A 83 -0.95 -1.68 7.35
CA GLY A 83 -2.14 -2.05 6.58
C GLY A 83 -3.37 -2.17 7.48
N GLU A 84 -3.23 -2.87 8.61
CA GLU A 84 -4.26 -3.01 9.64
C GLU A 84 -4.67 -1.68 10.29
N GLU A 85 -3.70 -0.81 10.61
CA GLU A 85 -3.97 0.54 11.11
C GLU A 85 -4.68 1.42 10.08
N THR A 86 -4.32 1.28 8.80
CA THR A 86 -4.96 2.01 7.68
C THR A 86 -6.41 1.56 7.52
N ASP A 87 -6.67 0.26 7.54
CA ASP A 87 -8.02 -0.30 7.46
C ASP A 87 -8.91 0.17 8.61
N ARG A 88 -8.44 0.04 9.86
CA ARG A 88 -9.18 0.47 11.05
C ARG A 88 -9.54 1.96 10.98
N ARG A 89 -8.59 2.80 10.58
CA ARG A 89 -8.83 4.24 10.43
C ARG A 89 -9.83 4.51 9.30
N HIS A 90 -9.64 3.88 8.14
CA HIS A 90 -10.53 4.06 7.00
C HIS A 90 -11.96 3.66 7.35
N ARG A 91 -12.15 2.53 8.05
CA ARG A 91 -13.46 2.09 8.55
C ARG A 91 -14.13 3.16 9.41
N ALA A 92 -13.40 3.71 10.38
CA ALA A 92 -13.93 4.74 11.27
C ALA A 92 -14.32 6.02 10.49
N GLU A 93 -13.47 6.48 9.56
CA GLU A 93 -13.79 7.63 8.70
C GLU A 93 -14.97 7.36 7.78
N PHE A 94 -15.04 6.16 7.20
CA PHE A 94 -16.12 5.74 6.31
C PHE A 94 -17.46 5.72 7.04
N SER A 95 -17.54 5.08 8.20
CA SER A 95 -18.76 5.05 9.02
C SER A 95 -19.20 6.45 9.44
N ALA A 96 -18.27 7.32 9.85
CA ALA A 96 -18.59 8.70 10.21
C ALA A 96 -19.16 9.51 9.02
N ARG A 97 -18.52 9.40 7.84
CA ARG A 97 -18.97 10.08 6.62
C ARG A 97 -20.29 9.53 6.09
N ALA A 98 -20.50 8.21 6.19
CA ALA A 98 -21.76 7.57 5.81
C ALA A 98 -22.92 8.01 6.71
N LYS A 99 -22.69 8.07 8.03
CA LYS A 99 -23.67 8.61 8.98
C LYS A 99 -24.02 10.06 8.69
N GLN A 100 -23.03 10.89 8.35
CA GLN A 100 -23.28 12.29 7.98
C GLN A 100 -24.09 12.41 6.67
N ALA A 101 -23.83 11.55 5.68
CA ALA A 101 -24.48 11.63 4.37
C ALA A 101 -25.90 11.05 4.35
N ILE A 102 -26.20 10.03 5.16
CA ILE A 102 -27.46 9.27 5.11
C ILE A 102 -28.30 9.46 6.40
N GLY A 103 -27.71 9.96 7.48
CA GLY A 103 -28.38 10.19 8.76
C GLY A 103 -28.55 8.95 9.65
N VAL A 104 -28.17 7.76 9.16
CA VAL A 104 -28.23 6.49 9.91
C VAL A 104 -26.86 5.87 10.08
N GLU A 105 -26.69 5.08 11.14
CA GLU A 105 -25.47 4.31 11.33
C GLU A 105 -25.41 3.18 10.31
N VAL A 106 -24.32 3.14 9.55
CA VAL A 106 -24.13 2.18 8.47
C VAL A 106 -23.24 1.05 8.97
N VAL A 107 -23.82 -0.14 9.06
CA VAL A 107 -23.11 -1.39 9.40
C VAL A 107 -22.95 -2.20 8.12
N THR A 108 -21.73 -2.23 7.57
CA THR A 108 -21.38 -3.05 6.39
C THR A 108 -20.83 -4.41 6.79
N SER A 109 -21.21 -5.45 6.06
CA SER A 109 -20.49 -6.71 6.09
C SER A 109 -19.14 -6.52 5.39
N GLU A 110 -18.06 -6.96 6.03
CA GLU A 110 -16.69 -6.69 5.56
C GLU A 110 -16.00 -7.99 5.11
N GLY A 111 -16.76 -8.87 4.46
CA GLY A 111 -16.25 -10.13 3.90
C GLY A 111 -15.15 -9.95 2.85
N PHE A 112 -15.02 -8.75 2.28
CA PHE A 112 -13.93 -8.40 1.36
C PHE A 112 -12.60 -8.13 2.07
N ARG A 113 -12.62 -7.77 3.37
CA ARG A 113 -11.48 -7.18 4.10
C ARG A 113 -10.23 -8.06 4.02
N GLY A 114 -10.38 -9.35 4.32
CA GLY A 114 -9.26 -10.30 4.26
C GLY A 114 -8.60 -10.32 2.88
N LYS A 115 -9.39 -10.43 1.81
CA LYS A 115 -8.87 -10.45 0.43
C LYS A 115 -8.10 -9.17 0.07
N VAL A 116 -8.59 -8.00 0.48
CA VAL A 116 -7.94 -6.71 0.22
C VAL A 116 -6.60 -6.62 0.95
N LEU A 117 -6.59 -6.92 2.26
CA LEU A 117 -5.38 -6.86 3.07
C LEU A 117 -4.35 -7.92 2.67
N ASP A 118 -4.78 -9.15 2.39
CA ASP A 118 -3.87 -10.22 1.97
C ASP A 118 -3.18 -9.90 0.65
N ARG A 119 -3.94 -9.33 -0.31
CA ARG A 119 -3.36 -8.86 -1.57
C ARG A 119 -2.35 -7.76 -1.34
N TRP A 120 -2.73 -6.74 -0.56
CA TRP A 120 -1.85 -5.63 -0.25
C TRP A 120 -0.58 -6.11 0.47
N ASN A 121 -0.69 -7.00 1.45
CA ASN A 121 0.44 -7.56 2.19
C ASN A 121 1.41 -8.31 1.25
N ARG A 122 0.90 -9.14 0.33
CA ARG A 122 1.73 -9.85 -0.66
C ARG A 122 2.50 -8.89 -1.57
N GLU A 123 1.79 -7.92 -2.16
CA GLU A 123 2.40 -6.91 -3.05
C GLU A 123 3.51 -6.12 -2.31
N ASN A 124 3.25 -5.74 -1.06
CA ASN A 124 4.22 -5.00 -0.25
C ASN A 124 5.42 -5.85 0.16
N ALA A 125 5.22 -7.12 0.47
CA ALA A 125 6.31 -8.03 0.77
C ALA A 125 7.23 -8.23 -0.44
N GLU A 126 6.68 -8.35 -1.64
CA GLU A 126 7.46 -8.40 -2.89
C GLU A 126 8.28 -7.12 -3.11
N LEU A 127 7.66 -5.95 -2.92
CA LEU A 127 8.34 -4.65 -3.05
C LEU A 127 9.50 -4.52 -2.05
N ILE A 128 9.29 -4.88 -0.78
CA ILE A 128 10.32 -4.83 0.27
C ILE A 128 11.48 -5.79 -0.05
N ARG A 129 11.18 -7.03 -0.45
CA ARG A 129 12.20 -8.01 -0.86
C ARG A 129 12.98 -7.54 -2.08
N SER A 130 12.34 -6.88 -3.04
CA SER A 130 13.02 -6.35 -4.22
C SER A 130 14.09 -5.31 -3.85
N ILE A 131 13.81 -4.42 -2.88
CA ILE A 131 14.81 -3.46 -2.38
C ILE A 131 16.03 -4.20 -1.79
N ALA A 132 15.77 -5.18 -0.92
CA ALA A 132 16.83 -5.92 -0.25
C ALA A 132 17.68 -6.75 -1.24
N ALA A 133 17.05 -7.32 -2.28
CA ALA A 133 17.73 -8.07 -3.32
C ALA A 133 18.58 -7.17 -4.24
N ASP A 134 18.07 -5.98 -4.60
CA ASP A 134 18.75 -5.06 -5.52
C ASP A 134 19.87 -4.26 -4.85
N ALA A 135 19.81 -4.05 -3.53
CA ALA A 135 20.75 -3.19 -2.81
C ALA A 135 22.21 -3.67 -2.90
N VAL A 136 22.48 -4.94 -2.61
CA VAL A 136 23.87 -5.44 -2.57
C VAL A 136 24.55 -5.41 -3.94
N PRO A 137 23.93 -5.89 -5.04
CA PRO A 137 24.49 -5.72 -6.37
C PRO A 137 24.76 -4.25 -6.70
N SER A 138 23.81 -3.35 -6.44
CA SER A 138 23.94 -1.93 -6.78
C SER A 138 25.07 -1.24 -6.00
N ILE A 139 25.24 -1.60 -4.73
CA ILE A 139 26.34 -1.12 -3.89
C ILE A 139 27.68 -1.67 -4.39
N ARG A 140 27.74 -2.96 -4.73
CA ARG A 140 28.96 -3.57 -5.29
C ARG A 140 29.38 -2.86 -6.57
N ASP A 141 28.45 -2.70 -7.50
CA ASP A 141 28.74 -2.06 -8.79
C ASP A 141 29.19 -0.59 -8.59
N ASP A 142 28.69 0.11 -7.56
CA ASP A 142 29.17 1.45 -7.20
C ASP A 142 30.59 1.44 -6.62
N LEU A 143 30.91 0.46 -5.77
CA LEU A 143 32.26 0.28 -5.23
C LEU A 143 33.26 -0.11 -6.32
N GLU A 144 32.88 -0.94 -7.29
CA GLU A 144 33.75 -1.35 -8.42
C GLU A 144 34.09 -0.14 -9.30
N ARG A 145 33.10 0.70 -9.64
CA ARG A 145 33.35 1.95 -10.38
C ARG A 145 34.20 2.94 -9.58
N ALA A 146 33.95 3.07 -8.28
CA ALA A 146 34.74 3.92 -7.40
C ALA A 146 36.20 3.44 -7.34
N PHE A 147 36.41 2.13 -7.25
CA PHE A 147 37.74 1.53 -7.22
C PHE A 147 38.51 1.78 -8.52
N ALA A 148 37.86 1.52 -9.66
CA ALA A 148 38.45 1.75 -10.99
C ALA A 148 38.81 3.22 -11.25
N SER A 149 38.13 4.17 -10.59
CA SER A 149 38.40 5.60 -10.71
C SER A 149 39.29 6.17 -9.59
N GLY A 150 39.79 5.33 -8.68
CA GLY A 150 40.61 5.76 -7.56
C GLY A 150 39.86 6.62 -6.54
N GLU A 151 38.53 6.51 -6.48
CA GLU A 151 37.70 7.29 -5.57
C GLU A 151 37.90 6.84 -4.12
N ARG A 152 38.11 7.81 -3.23
CA ARG A 152 38.32 7.57 -1.80
C ARG A 152 37.04 7.16 -1.07
N ALA A 153 37.20 6.31 -0.05
CA ALA A 153 36.11 5.84 0.80
C ALA A 153 35.28 6.98 1.42
N GLU A 154 35.92 8.10 1.80
CA GLU A 154 35.19 9.24 2.37
C GLU A 154 34.25 9.92 1.37
N VAL A 155 34.62 9.93 0.07
CA VAL A 155 33.81 10.53 -1.00
C VAL A 155 32.59 9.65 -1.26
N ILE A 156 32.78 8.33 -1.34
CA ILE A 156 31.70 7.34 -1.43
C ILE A 156 30.75 7.49 -0.24
N ALA A 157 31.31 7.52 0.97
CA ALA A 157 30.55 7.66 2.21
C ALA A 157 29.71 8.94 2.24
N LYS A 158 30.28 10.08 1.80
CA LYS A 158 29.57 11.35 1.69
C LYS A 158 28.44 11.25 0.65
N ARG A 159 28.73 10.72 -0.54
CA ARG A 159 27.76 10.54 -1.63
C ARG A 159 26.55 9.73 -1.17
N TRP A 160 26.78 8.57 -0.54
CA TRP A 160 25.70 7.72 -0.05
C TRP A 160 24.88 8.37 1.06
N ARG A 161 25.51 9.15 1.95
CA ARG A 161 24.80 9.89 3.01
C ARG A 161 23.90 11.00 2.46
N GLU A 162 24.38 11.73 1.46
CA GLU A 162 23.67 12.89 0.89
C GLU A 162 22.59 12.47 -0.11
N ARG A 163 22.87 11.47 -0.94
CA ARG A 163 21.98 11.06 -2.05
C ARG A 163 21.12 9.84 -1.73
N GLY A 164 21.53 9.05 -0.73
CA GLY A 164 20.94 7.77 -0.39
C GLY A 164 21.72 6.58 -0.96
N LEU A 165 21.43 5.39 -0.44
CA LEU A 165 22.10 4.15 -0.83
C LEU A 165 21.64 3.69 -2.21
N PRO A 166 22.57 3.35 -3.13
CA PRO A 166 22.24 3.11 -4.52
C PRO A 166 21.39 1.84 -4.71
N LEU A 167 20.44 1.94 -5.64
CA LEU A 167 19.74 0.83 -6.26
C LEU A 167 19.97 0.90 -7.78
N LYS A 168 19.63 -0.18 -8.50
CA LYS A 168 19.63 -0.21 -9.97
C LYS A 168 18.89 0.99 -10.57
N PHE A 169 17.78 1.38 -9.93
CA PHE A 169 17.01 2.57 -10.26
C PHE A 169 16.76 3.42 -9.01
N GLY A 170 17.57 4.46 -8.82
CA GLY A 170 17.44 5.40 -7.71
C GLY A 170 18.15 4.94 -6.44
N THR A 171 17.49 5.11 -5.29
CA THR A 171 18.05 4.80 -3.97
C THR A 171 17.04 4.11 -3.07
N ILE A 172 17.51 3.44 -2.01
CA ILE A 172 16.64 2.78 -1.02
C ILE A 172 15.66 3.80 -0.42
N GLU A 173 16.13 4.98 -0.06
CA GLU A 173 15.35 6.07 0.53
C GLU A 173 14.33 6.63 -0.45
N GLY A 174 14.73 6.83 -1.72
CA GLY A 174 13.83 7.26 -2.78
C GLY A 174 12.72 6.24 -3.02
N ARG A 175 13.07 4.96 -3.07
CA ARG A 175 12.12 3.86 -3.26
C ARG A 175 11.18 3.70 -2.07
N ALA A 176 11.67 3.85 -0.84
CA ALA A 176 10.85 3.89 0.37
C ALA A 176 9.77 4.98 0.31
N LYS A 177 10.17 6.19 -0.10
CA LYS A 177 9.28 7.35 -0.26
C LYS A 177 8.14 7.09 -1.25
N VAL A 178 8.46 6.45 -2.37
CA VAL A 178 7.52 6.12 -3.44
C VAL A 178 6.57 5.01 -3.00
N ILE A 179 7.10 3.90 -2.51
CA ILE A 179 6.32 2.73 -2.06
C ILE A 179 5.32 3.16 -0.99
N ALA A 180 5.76 3.90 0.03
CA ALA A 180 4.89 4.28 1.12
C ALA A 180 3.70 5.15 0.68
N ARG A 181 3.91 6.09 -0.25
CA ARG A 181 2.83 6.91 -0.80
C ARG A 181 1.90 6.10 -1.68
N ASP A 182 2.47 5.33 -2.59
CA ASP A 182 1.75 4.52 -3.56
C ASP A 182 0.87 3.46 -2.88
N GLN A 183 1.44 2.68 -1.98
CA GLN A 183 0.80 1.52 -1.40
C GLN A 183 -0.29 1.90 -0.41
N ILE A 184 -0.10 2.97 0.38
CA ILE A 184 -1.16 3.49 1.24
C ILE A 184 -2.29 4.14 0.43
N GLY A 185 -1.95 4.83 -0.67
CA GLY A 185 -2.95 5.36 -1.61
C GLY A 185 -3.80 4.27 -2.25
N LYS A 186 -3.16 3.19 -2.71
CA LYS A 186 -3.84 2.02 -3.29
C LYS A 186 -4.75 1.33 -2.28
N LEU A 187 -4.26 1.06 -1.07
CA LEU A 187 -5.09 0.45 -0.02
C LEU A 187 -6.31 1.30 0.28
N ASN A 188 -6.13 2.62 0.41
CA ASN A 188 -7.21 3.55 0.65
C ASN A 188 -8.26 3.55 -0.49
N GLY A 189 -7.82 3.53 -1.75
CA GLY A 189 -8.71 3.42 -2.91
C GLY A 189 -9.48 2.10 -2.95
N GLN A 190 -8.78 0.98 -2.72
CA GLN A 190 -9.37 -0.37 -2.68
C GLN A 190 -10.40 -0.52 -1.56
N LEU A 191 -10.11 -0.02 -0.36
CA LEU A 191 -11.06 -0.01 0.77
C LEU A 191 -12.27 0.87 0.46
N THR A 192 -12.05 2.04 -0.16
CA THR A 192 -13.15 2.92 -0.58
C THR A 192 -14.07 2.22 -1.58
N GLN A 193 -13.50 1.60 -2.61
CA GLN A 193 -14.26 0.83 -3.60
C GLN A 193 -15.05 -0.28 -2.92
N ALA A 194 -14.39 -1.12 -2.13
CA ALA A 194 -15.01 -2.30 -1.55
C ALA A 194 -16.14 -1.94 -0.57
N ARG A 195 -15.96 -0.90 0.26
CA ARG A 195 -16.99 -0.41 1.19
C ARG A 195 -18.15 0.24 0.47
N GLN A 196 -17.91 1.02 -0.58
CA GLN A 196 -18.99 1.59 -1.40
C GLN A 196 -19.81 0.49 -2.08
N GLN A 197 -19.15 -0.50 -2.68
CA GLN A 197 -19.85 -1.62 -3.32
C GLN A 197 -20.62 -2.47 -2.31
N ALA A 198 -20.10 -2.65 -1.08
CA ALA A 198 -20.82 -3.33 0.00
C ALA A 198 -22.10 -2.59 0.43
N LEU A 199 -22.20 -1.28 0.16
CA LEU A 199 -23.41 -0.48 0.34
C LEU A 199 -24.33 -0.44 -0.90
N GLY A 200 -23.99 -1.17 -1.95
CA GLY A 200 -24.74 -1.09 -3.21
C GLY A 200 -24.48 0.19 -4.01
N ILE A 201 -23.46 1.00 -3.64
CA ILE A 201 -23.07 2.16 -4.42
C ILE A 201 -22.37 1.67 -5.69
N THR A 202 -22.97 1.97 -6.84
CA THR A 202 -22.48 1.55 -8.17
C THR A 202 -21.72 2.65 -8.91
N GLU A 203 -21.95 3.92 -8.54
CA GLU A 203 -21.40 5.10 -9.19
C GLU A 203 -20.65 6.00 -8.21
N TYR A 204 -19.64 6.70 -8.69
CA TYR A 204 -18.90 7.70 -7.93
C TYR A 204 -18.56 8.92 -8.79
N VAL A 205 -18.35 10.06 -8.14
CA VAL A 205 -17.76 11.26 -8.73
C VAL A 205 -16.26 11.26 -8.45
N TRP A 206 -15.45 11.41 -9.49
CA TRP A 206 -14.00 11.47 -9.36
C TRP A 206 -13.58 12.81 -8.77
N ARG A 207 -12.73 12.81 -7.74
CA ARG A 207 -12.15 14.02 -7.16
C ARG A 207 -10.63 13.95 -7.11
N THR A 208 -9.99 15.03 -7.51
CA THR A 208 -8.54 15.18 -7.51
C THR A 208 -8.06 16.04 -6.35
N SER A 209 -6.75 16.03 -6.07
CA SER A 209 -6.15 16.97 -5.11
C SER A 209 -6.05 18.41 -5.63
N ARG A 210 -6.40 18.67 -6.90
CA ARG A 210 -6.34 19.99 -7.57
C ARG A 210 -5.00 20.72 -7.41
N ASP A 211 -3.89 19.98 -7.47
CA ASP A 211 -2.54 20.54 -7.47
C ASP A 211 -1.80 20.23 -8.78
N GLN A 212 -0.65 20.89 -8.99
CA GLN A 212 0.19 20.72 -10.18
C GLN A 212 0.76 19.29 -10.38
N ARG A 213 0.57 18.38 -9.43
CA ARG A 213 1.03 16.97 -9.53
C ARG A 213 -0.09 16.05 -10.00
N VAL A 214 -1.31 16.55 -10.14
CA VAL A 214 -2.42 15.83 -10.76
C VAL A 214 -2.11 15.66 -12.25
N ARG A 215 -2.29 14.44 -12.77
CA ARG A 215 -2.12 14.16 -14.20
C ARG A 215 -3.23 14.85 -14.98
N ASP A 216 -2.96 15.33 -16.18
CA ASP A 216 -3.96 15.99 -17.04
C ASP A 216 -5.21 15.13 -17.22
N ALA A 217 -5.02 13.83 -17.54
CA ALA A 217 -6.11 12.88 -17.67
C ALA A 217 -6.93 12.68 -16.37
N HIS A 218 -6.38 12.98 -15.19
CA HIS A 218 -7.12 12.96 -13.92
C HIS A 218 -7.83 14.30 -13.67
N ALA A 219 -7.22 15.42 -14.05
CA ALA A 219 -7.84 16.73 -13.99
C ALA A 219 -9.11 16.76 -14.88
N ASP A 220 -9.05 16.19 -16.08
CA ASP A 220 -10.18 16.04 -17.00
C ASP A 220 -11.32 15.16 -16.45
N ARG A 221 -11.06 14.40 -15.37
CA ARG A 221 -12.04 13.56 -14.69
C ARG A 221 -12.66 14.24 -13.48
N ASP A 222 -12.08 15.33 -12.96
CA ASP A 222 -12.57 15.98 -11.74
C ASP A 222 -14.04 16.37 -11.89
N GLY A 223 -14.88 15.92 -10.96
CA GLY A 223 -16.31 16.18 -10.97
C GLY A 223 -17.15 15.32 -11.91
N ARG A 224 -16.53 14.47 -12.74
CA ARG A 224 -17.26 13.55 -13.63
C ARG A 224 -17.66 12.26 -12.91
N ARG A 225 -18.77 11.67 -13.36
CA ARG A 225 -19.31 10.42 -12.83
C ARG A 225 -18.71 9.21 -13.54
N PHE A 226 -18.44 8.16 -12.77
CA PHE A 226 -17.91 6.88 -13.23
C PHE A 226 -18.63 5.73 -12.51
N ARG A 227 -18.57 4.54 -13.10
CA ARG A 227 -19.10 3.32 -12.49
C ARG A 227 -17.98 2.47 -11.91
N TRP A 228 -18.22 1.86 -10.76
CA TRP A 228 -17.30 0.87 -10.19
C TRP A 228 -17.15 -0.38 -11.06
N SER A 229 -18.15 -0.69 -11.91
CA SER A 229 -18.09 -1.80 -12.86
C SER A 229 -17.28 -1.48 -14.14
N THR A 230 -16.91 -0.23 -14.37
CA THR A 230 -16.22 0.20 -15.60
C THR A 230 -15.11 1.17 -15.25
N ALA A 231 -13.91 0.63 -15.02
CA ALA A 231 -12.73 1.41 -14.72
C ALA A 231 -12.25 2.20 -15.95
N PRO A 232 -11.75 3.44 -15.76
CA PRO A 232 -10.88 4.07 -16.74
C PRO A 232 -9.63 3.22 -17.01
N ALA A 233 -8.94 3.47 -18.13
CA ALA A 233 -7.81 2.65 -18.59
C ALA A 233 -6.68 2.47 -17.55
N ASP A 234 -6.42 3.49 -16.73
CA ASP A 234 -5.41 3.46 -15.67
C ASP A 234 -5.97 3.11 -14.28
N GLY A 235 -7.27 2.82 -14.18
CA GLY A 235 -7.95 2.40 -12.97
C GLY A 235 -8.78 3.49 -12.28
N HIS A 236 -9.40 3.11 -11.17
CA HIS A 236 -10.20 3.97 -10.31
C HIS A 236 -9.33 4.93 -9.45
N PRO A 237 -9.90 5.94 -8.79
CA PRO A 237 -9.15 6.82 -7.89
C PRO A 237 -8.32 6.02 -6.86
N GLY A 238 -7.05 6.39 -6.70
CA GLY A 238 -6.11 5.71 -5.81
C GLY A 238 -5.42 4.47 -6.39
N HIS A 239 -5.89 3.89 -7.50
CA HIS A 239 -5.26 2.71 -8.12
C HIS A 239 -3.99 3.03 -8.94
N PRO A 240 -3.96 4.09 -9.79
CA PRO A 240 -2.75 4.44 -10.52
C PRO A 240 -1.60 4.78 -9.57
N VAL A 241 -0.37 4.61 -10.06
CA VAL A 241 0.83 4.82 -9.25
C VAL A 241 0.86 6.21 -8.61
N GLN A 242 1.07 6.30 -7.29
CA GLN A 242 1.05 7.56 -6.52
C GLN A 242 -0.21 8.44 -6.72
N CYS A 243 -1.35 7.86 -7.12
CA CYS A 243 -2.58 8.61 -7.27
C CYS A 243 -3.11 9.07 -5.90
N ARG A 244 -3.50 10.35 -5.82
CA ARG A 244 -4.11 10.95 -4.61
C ARG A 244 -5.57 11.34 -4.83
N CYS A 245 -6.17 10.88 -5.92
CA CYS A 245 -7.58 11.12 -6.22
C CYS A 245 -8.45 10.24 -5.32
N VAL A 246 -9.67 10.71 -5.03
CA VAL A 246 -10.66 10.01 -4.21
C VAL A 246 -11.97 9.84 -4.97
N ALA A 247 -12.80 8.89 -4.51
CA ALA A 247 -14.11 8.61 -5.08
C ALA A 247 -15.21 9.10 -4.13
N GLU A 248 -15.98 10.11 -4.53
CA GLU A 248 -17.21 10.52 -3.83
C GLU A 248 -18.35 9.58 -4.28
N GLY A 249 -18.81 8.68 -3.41
CA GLY A 249 -19.87 7.73 -3.76
C GLY A 249 -21.20 8.44 -4.06
N VAL A 250 -21.88 8.05 -5.13
CA VAL A 250 -23.22 8.55 -5.45
C VAL A 250 -24.23 7.66 -4.75
N ILE A 251 -24.94 8.21 -3.77
CA ILE A 251 -25.96 7.48 -3.01
C ILE A 251 -27.30 7.66 -3.73
N ASP A 252 -27.85 6.55 -4.18
CA ASP A 252 -29.19 6.46 -4.72
C ASP A 252 -30.05 5.65 -3.73
N LEU A 253 -30.78 6.35 -2.86
CA LEU A 253 -31.50 5.73 -1.75
C LEU A 253 -32.57 4.74 -2.25
N ASP A 254 -33.19 5.02 -3.38
CA ASP A 254 -34.19 4.15 -4.00
C ASP A 254 -33.55 2.83 -4.47
N GLN A 255 -32.37 2.90 -5.08
CA GLN A 255 -31.62 1.71 -5.50
C GLN A 255 -31.12 0.88 -4.31
N ILE A 256 -30.68 1.54 -3.23
CA ILE A 256 -30.22 0.87 -2.01
C ILE A 256 -31.39 0.16 -1.32
N ALA A 257 -32.55 0.82 -1.21
CA ALA A 257 -33.76 0.21 -0.66
C ALA A 257 -34.20 -1.02 -1.48
N ALA A 258 -34.25 -0.92 -2.81
CA ALA A 258 -34.60 -2.03 -3.69
C ALA A 258 -33.63 -3.22 -3.57
N SER A 259 -32.32 -2.95 -3.44
CA SER A 259 -31.29 -3.99 -3.28
C SER A 259 -31.38 -4.69 -1.91
N SER A 260 -31.73 -3.95 -0.84
CA SER A 260 -31.93 -4.53 0.50
C SER A 260 -33.18 -5.42 0.57
N ALA A 261 -34.25 -5.05 -0.13
CA ALA A 261 -35.49 -5.84 -0.19
C ALA A 261 -35.30 -7.17 -0.93
N ALA A 262 -34.47 -7.19 -1.99
CA ALA A 262 -34.13 -8.40 -2.74
C ALA A 262 -33.27 -9.42 -1.97
N THR A 263 -32.61 -9.00 -0.89
CA THR A 263 -31.68 -9.84 -0.11
C THR A 263 -32.29 -10.42 1.18
N SER A 264 -33.53 -10.03 1.53
CA SER A 264 -34.24 -10.62 2.67
C SER A 264 -34.74 -12.03 2.32
N PRO A 265 -34.40 -13.09 3.11
CA PRO A 265 -35.00 -14.39 2.89
C PRO A 265 -36.49 -14.29 3.23
N SER A 266 -37.34 -14.62 2.26
CA SER A 266 -38.79 -14.74 2.43
C SER A 266 -39.12 -15.70 3.58
N SER A 267 -39.29 -15.19 4.80
CA SER A 267 -39.89 -15.94 5.90
C SER A 267 -41.41 -15.96 5.71
N SER A 268 -41.89 -16.84 4.82
CA SER A 268 -43.31 -17.19 4.79
C SER A 268 -43.51 -18.65 4.47
N ARG A 269 -43.75 -19.44 5.51
CA ARG A 269 -44.91 -20.35 5.62
C ARG A 269 -45.00 -20.84 7.05
N ALA A 270 -45.84 -20.16 7.83
CA ALA A 270 -46.46 -20.77 9.00
C ALA A 270 -47.26 -21.98 8.50
N ARG A 271 -46.85 -23.19 8.89
CA ARG A 271 -47.66 -24.39 8.72
C ARG A 271 -48.53 -24.49 9.96
N ALA A 272 -49.84 -24.32 9.77
CA ALA A 272 -50.84 -24.56 10.80
C ALA A 272 -50.69 -25.99 11.33
N THR A 273 -50.70 -26.12 12.65
CA THR A 273 -50.80 -27.38 13.37
C THR A 273 -52.19 -27.98 13.18
N GLU A 274 -52.29 -29.13 12.55
CA GLU A 274 -53.48 -30.00 12.64
C GLU A 274 -53.38 -30.86 13.92
N PRO A 275 -54.51 -31.10 14.62
CA PRO A 275 -54.53 -31.96 15.80
C PRO A 275 -54.55 -33.44 15.41
N LEU A 276 -53.75 -34.24 16.12
CA LEU A 276 -53.73 -35.71 15.99
C LEU A 276 -55.01 -36.28 16.64
N ALA A 277 -55.92 -36.79 15.82
CA ALA A 277 -57.07 -37.58 16.30
C ALA A 277 -56.64 -39.03 16.55
N ALA A 278 -56.99 -39.54 17.73
CA ALA A 278 -56.87 -40.93 18.11
C ALA A 278 -57.88 -41.80 17.32
N GLY A 279 -57.44 -42.99 16.89
CA GLY A 279 -58.29 -43.99 16.26
C GLY A 279 -57.63 -45.37 16.29
N VAL A 280 -58.35 -46.33 16.86
CA VAL A 280 -57.98 -47.69 17.29
C VAL A 280 -58.09 -48.71 16.15
N SER A 281 -57.23 -49.75 16.17
CA SER A 281 -57.39 -51.16 15.75
C SER A 281 -55.99 -51.72 15.41
N ALA A 282 -55.50 -52.86 15.90
CA ALA A 282 -56.07 -54.01 16.59
C ALA A 282 -55.08 -54.56 17.63
#